data_AF-A0A1W9QNZ8-F1
#
_entry.id   AF-A0A1W9QNZ8-F1
#
_cell.length_a   1.000
_cell.length_b   1.000
_cell.length_c   1.000
_cell.angle_alpha   90.00
_cell.angle_beta   90.00
_cell.angle_gamma   90.00
#
_symmetry.space_group_name_H-M   'P 1'
#
loop_
_entity.id
_entity.type
_entity.pdbx_description
1 polymer ?
#
loop_
_entity_poly.entity_id
_entity_poly.type
_entity_poly.pdbx_seq_one_letter_code
_entity_poly.pdbx_strand_id
1 'polypeptide(L)'
;MKNKAIQKNTYKEPRASKRSTYIGIPILGIITTLIFLDKDIQYFSIEFFVHIIFATIITSFYWLTCRWIVIKLWQKYPWHLKPLKHILIEVPSLLLSSTIITLLSWLALYFSGKEMNWDTINFNITIIILLVFFLSTYHEALYFYYQWKENFNKSAVLEKENMEARYERLKNQVNPHFLFNSLNTLLTMVKENSEPSRYIHNLSDFLRYSLQDEDLGIKTLNDEINIVNNYCFLQKSRFGDNLLLNIDVPEEFGNYALPKLSLQMLVENAIKHNIISDEKPLHIRIYIKNGEYIVVENNLQKRIEEKSTRNPYSRKKQYIHRRIAFANNNNTMNILIVEDEKLAAQRLISLIKEIGQDVDIIGTLDSVDRTVSWFKGNKAPDLIFLDIQLSDGLCFNIFKEVEVNSPVIFTTAYDEYALKAFEVNSIDYLLKPIKVEKLRQALEKYKKLKSSFSSSQMNFDAQKLIGYIRGTKPEYTTRFLVNKGSSLVIVDINDIAYFHAEDKMVFITTFDNKKYPVNNILDKLEKSLDPKMFFRAARHFIVAAKAINKIHNYFNYKLKLDLQPSPESDVIVSKARVGDFKGWLTR
;
A
#
# COMPACT_ATOMS: atom_id res chain seq x y z
N MET A 1 6.37 27.82 17.77
CA MET A 1 5.47 29.00 17.64
C MET A 1 5.01 29.12 16.19
N LYS A 2 3.75 29.53 15.97
CA LYS A 2 3.03 29.69 14.69
C LYS A 2 2.41 28.41 14.08
N ASN A 3 1.19 28.10 14.51
CA ASN A 3 0.02 28.03 13.63
C ASN A 3 -1.28 27.90 14.46
N LYS A 4 -1.66 29.00 15.13
CA LYS A 4 -3.07 29.24 15.50
C LYS A 4 -3.79 29.77 14.26
N ALA A 5 -3.90 28.94 13.22
CA ALA A 5 -4.91 29.15 12.21
C ALA A 5 -6.19 28.52 12.75
N ILE A 6 -6.87 29.25 13.64
CA ILE A 6 -8.28 29.00 13.90
C ILE A 6 -8.96 29.34 12.57
N GLN A 7 -9.13 28.31 11.73
CA GLN A 7 -9.96 28.37 10.54
C GLN A 7 -11.30 28.94 11.01
N LYS A 8 -11.61 30.18 10.60
CA LYS A 8 -12.97 30.71 10.70
C LYS A 8 -13.82 29.77 9.87
N ASN A 9 -14.44 28.80 10.54
CA ASN A 9 -15.44 27.89 9.98
C ASN A 9 -16.64 28.74 9.57
N THR A 10 -16.51 29.40 8.42
CA THR A 10 -17.58 30.13 7.80
C THR A 10 -18.48 29.08 7.18
N TYR A 11 -19.51 28.69 7.92
CA TYR A 11 -20.57 27.84 7.41
C TYR A 11 -21.03 28.36 6.07
N LYS A 12 -20.71 27.61 5.02
CA LYS A 12 -21.28 27.83 3.69
C LYS A 12 -22.63 27.12 3.70
N GLU A 13 -23.67 27.92 3.61
CA GLU A 13 -25.03 27.41 3.65
C GLU A 13 -25.26 26.35 2.55
N PRO A 14 -25.75 25.15 2.90
CA PRO A 14 -26.05 24.11 1.94
C PRO A 14 -27.13 24.59 0.96
N ARG A 15 -26.94 24.33 -0.34
CA ARG A 15 -27.95 24.66 -1.37
C ARG A 15 -29.32 24.06 -1.07
N ALA A 16 -29.38 22.91 -0.39
CA ALA A 16 -30.63 22.27 -0.01
C ALA A 16 -31.41 23.04 1.08
N SER A 17 -30.72 23.76 1.98
CA SER A 17 -31.37 24.59 3.01
C SER A 17 -32.11 25.78 2.40
N LYS A 18 -31.58 26.33 1.30
CA LYS A 18 -32.28 27.33 0.50
C LYS A 18 -33.50 26.74 -0.22
N ARG A 19 -33.37 25.55 -0.82
CA ARG A 19 -34.49 24.86 -1.49
C ARG A 19 -35.64 24.52 -0.52
N SER A 20 -35.33 24.07 0.69
CA SER A 20 -36.36 23.79 1.68
C SER A 20 -37.10 25.05 2.14
N THR A 21 -36.46 26.21 2.12
CA THR A 21 -37.11 27.48 2.43
C THR A 21 -38.14 27.87 1.34
N TYR A 22 -37.79 27.75 0.06
CA TYR A 22 -38.71 28.10 -1.03
C TYR A 22 -39.92 27.16 -1.17
N ILE A 23 -39.76 25.89 -0.80
CA ILE A 23 -40.83 24.88 -0.89
C ILE A 23 -41.62 24.79 0.43
N GLY A 24 -40.93 24.90 1.56
CA GLY A 24 -41.53 24.72 2.89
C GLY A 24 -42.47 25.84 3.30
N ILE A 25 -42.10 27.10 3.05
CA ILE A 25 -42.93 28.27 3.40
C ILE A 25 -44.33 28.22 2.77
N PRO A 26 -44.50 28.03 1.44
CA PRO A 26 -45.84 28.00 0.85
C PRO A 26 -46.66 26.80 1.31
N ILE A 27 -46.05 25.62 1.49
CA ILE A 27 -46.75 24.42 1.98
C ILE A 27 -47.25 24.64 3.41
N LEU A 28 -46.41 25.14 4.31
CA LEU A 28 -46.80 25.45 5.68
C LEU A 28 -47.79 26.62 5.76
N GLY A 29 -47.69 27.60 4.86
CA GLY A 29 -48.66 28.69 4.75
C GLY A 29 -50.06 28.18 4.41
N ILE A 30 -50.17 27.22 3.49
CA ILE A 30 -51.45 26.59 3.15
C ILE A 30 -51.98 25.74 4.32
N ILE A 31 -51.12 24.93 4.94
CA ILE A 31 -51.50 24.08 6.09
C ILE A 31 -51.97 24.93 7.28
N THR A 32 -51.24 25.99 7.61
CA THR A 32 -51.63 26.92 8.69
C THR A 32 -52.95 27.61 8.37
N THR A 33 -53.20 27.98 7.11
CA THR A 33 -54.51 28.53 6.71
C THR A 33 -55.64 27.55 6.95
N LEU A 34 -55.46 26.26 6.63
CA LEU A 34 -56.49 25.24 6.87
C LEU A 34 -56.75 25.01 8.36
N ILE A 35 -55.74 25.16 9.21
CA ILE A 35 -55.84 24.99 10.67
C ILE A 35 -56.53 26.18 11.34
N PHE A 36 -56.24 27.41 10.87
CA PHE A 36 -56.72 28.65 11.46
C PHE A 36 -57.92 29.28 10.73
N LEU A 37 -58.49 28.58 9.74
CA LEU A 37 -59.62 29.11 8.98
C LEU A 37 -60.82 29.31 9.90
N ASP A 38 -61.38 30.52 9.88
CA ASP A 38 -62.62 30.83 10.57
C ASP A 38 -63.77 29.99 9.97
N LYS A 39 -64.64 29.44 10.81
CA LYS A 39 -65.69 28.50 10.35
C LYS A 39 -66.70 29.15 9.40
N ASP A 40 -66.79 30.47 9.43
CA ASP A 40 -67.71 31.26 8.62
C ASP A 40 -67.16 31.58 7.21
N ILE A 41 -65.88 31.28 6.94
CA ILE A 41 -65.26 31.55 5.63
C ILE A 41 -65.50 30.37 4.69
N GLN A 42 -66.21 30.61 3.58
CA GLN A 42 -66.33 29.62 2.52
C GLN A 42 -64.99 29.37 1.83
N TYR A 43 -64.67 28.09 1.62
CA TYR A 43 -63.51 27.68 0.82
C TYR A 43 -63.56 28.33 -0.57
N PHE A 44 -62.39 28.75 -1.08
CA PHE A 44 -62.22 29.41 -2.39
C PHE A 44 -62.88 30.79 -2.56
N SER A 45 -63.34 31.42 -1.47
CA SER A 45 -63.74 32.83 -1.47
C SER A 45 -62.53 33.78 -1.56
N ILE A 46 -62.78 35.06 -1.89
CA ILE A 46 -61.73 36.10 -1.86
C ILE A 46 -61.12 36.19 -0.45
N GLU A 47 -61.95 36.09 0.59
CA GLU A 47 -61.51 36.10 1.99
C GLU A 47 -60.60 34.92 2.34
N PHE A 48 -60.88 33.74 1.77
CA PHE A 48 -60.02 32.56 1.90
C PHE A 48 -58.63 32.79 1.30
N PHE A 49 -58.53 33.39 0.11
CA PHE A 49 -57.24 33.71 -0.50
C PHE A 49 -56.46 34.79 0.27
N VAL A 50 -57.16 35.78 0.84
CA VAL A 50 -56.54 36.78 1.72
C VAL A 50 -55.96 36.12 2.98
N HIS A 51 -56.66 35.15 3.58
CA HIS A 51 -56.15 34.37 4.70
C HIS A 51 -54.90 33.55 4.33
N ILE A 52 -54.86 32.94 3.14
CA ILE A 52 -53.66 32.22 2.65
C ILE A 52 -52.45 33.15 2.58
N ILE A 53 -52.62 34.33 1.99
CA ILE A 53 -51.53 35.30 1.86
C ILE A 53 -51.03 35.72 3.24
N PHE A 54 -51.95 36.06 4.15
CA PHE A 54 -51.61 36.48 5.50
C PHE A 54 -50.89 35.38 6.31
N ALA A 55 -51.42 34.15 6.29
CA ALA A 55 -50.82 33.00 6.96
C ALA A 55 -49.45 32.65 6.39
N THR A 56 -49.26 32.78 5.07
CA THR A 56 -47.97 32.55 4.40
C THR A 56 -46.94 33.61 4.81
N ILE A 57 -47.35 34.88 4.95
CA ILE A 57 -46.47 35.96 5.43
C ILE A 57 -46.01 35.68 6.86
N ILE A 58 -46.94 35.36 7.76
CA ILE A 58 -46.62 35.02 9.16
C ILE A 58 -45.70 33.79 9.23
N THR A 59 -46.03 32.74 8.49
CA THR A 59 -45.21 31.52 8.42
C THR A 59 -43.80 31.82 7.90
N SER A 60 -43.68 32.70 6.91
CA SER A 60 -42.38 33.16 6.40
C SER A 60 -41.58 33.89 7.48
N PHE A 61 -42.22 34.74 8.30
CA PHE A 61 -41.54 35.40 9.41
C PHE A 61 -41.02 34.41 10.45
N TYR A 62 -41.83 33.43 10.87
CA TYR A 62 -41.39 32.38 11.79
C TYR A 62 -40.24 31.56 11.19
N TRP A 63 -40.37 31.08 9.96
CA TRP A 63 -39.35 30.29 9.27
C TRP A 63 -38.02 31.03 9.17
N LEU A 64 -38.04 32.27 8.68
CA LEU A 64 -36.83 33.07 8.50
C LEU A 64 -36.17 33.43 9.83
N THR A 65 -36.96 33.71 10.87
CA THR A 65 -36.46 34.05 12.20
C THR A 65 -35.82 32.84 12.89
N CYS A 66 -36.50 31.69 12.90
CA CYS A 66 -35.93 30.43 13.41
C CYS A 66 -34.62 30.10 12.70
N ARG A 67 -34.61 30.15 11.36
CA ARG A 67 -33.41 29.92 10.55
C ARG A 67 -32.28 30.89 10.90
N TRP A 68 -32.57 32.19 11.05
CA TRP A 68 -31.56 33.19 11.37
C TRP A 68 -30.95 32.98 12.75
N ILE A 69 -31.78 32.71 13.76
CA ILE A 69 -31.34 32.43 15.14
C ILE A 69 -30.41 31.22 15.16
N VAL A 70 -30.84 30.08 14.59
CA VAL A 70 -30.06 28.83 14.54
C VAL A 70 -28.71 29.06 13.85
N ILE A 71 -28.69 29.69 12.68
CA ILE A 71 -27.43 29.95 11.93
C ILE A 71 -26.48 30.87 12.73
N LYS A 72 -27.00 31.92 13.36
CA LYS A 72 -26.18 32.87 14.14
C LYS A 72 -25.63 32.26 15.41
N LEU A 73 -26.45 31.49 16.13
CA LEU A 73 -26.02 30.80 17.34
C LEU A 73 -25.01 29.71 17.01
N TRP A 74 -25.17 29.02 15.90
CA TRP A 74 -24.16 28.08 15.47
C TRP A 74 -22.80 28.73 15.22
N GLN A 75 -22.76 29.88 14.53
CA GLN A 75 -21.51 30.61 14.26
C GLN A 75 -20.83 31.12 15.54
N LYS A 76 -21.61 31.46 16.58
CA LYS A 76 -21.10 32.07 17.82
C LYS A 76 -20.84 31.06 18.94
N TYR A 77 -21.69 30.04 19.04
CA TYR A 77 -21.69 28.98 20.06
C TYR A 77 -21.92 27.61 19.40
N PRO A 78 -20.91 27.02 18.74
CA PRO A 78 -21.08 25.72 18.09
C PRO A 78 -21.37 24.60 19.09
N TRP A 79 -22.28 23.69 18.74
CA TRP A 79 -22.70 22.54 19.57
C TRP A 79 -21.54 21.70 20.11
N HIS A 80 -20.51 21.46 19.29
CA HIS A 80 -19.34 20.65 19.66
C HIS A 80 -18.41 21.31 20.71
N LEU A 81 -18.54 22.62 20.95
CA LEU A 81 -17.70 23.36 21.91
C LEU A 81 -18.48 23.87 23.12
N LYS A 82 -19.71 24.36 22.90
CA LYS A 82 -20.47 25.11 23.91
C LYS A 82 -21.98 24.77 23.87
N PRO A 83 -22.38 23.49 24.04
CA PRO A 83 -23.77 23.06 23.89
C PRO A 83 -24.73 23.76 24.87
N LEU A 84 -24.33 23.89 26.14
CA LEU A 84 -25.15 24.54 27.17
C LEU A 84 -25.42 26.02 26.84
N LYS A 85 -24.41 26.77 26.38
CA LYS A 85 -24.58 28.17 26.00
C LYS A 85 -25.41 28.34 24.72
N HIS A 86 -25.40 27.35 23.83
CA HIS A 86 -26.24 27.35 22.64
C HIS A 86 -27.71 27.30 23.03
N ILE A 87 -28.11 26.28 23.79
CA ILE A 87 -29.50 26.07 24.23
C ILE A 87 -30.00 27.24 25.09
N LEU A 88 -29.18 27.71 26.04
CA LEU A 88 -29.54 28.80 26.96
C LEU A 88 -29.82 30.13 26.25
N ILE A 89 -29.35 30.32 25.01
CA ILE A 89 -29.61 31.53 24.23
C ILE A 89 -30.66 31.25 23.15
N GLU A 90 -30.67 30.06 22.56
CA GLU A 90 -31.63 29.66 21.53
C GLU A 90 -33.06 29.69 22.04
N VAL A 91 -33.34 28.99 23.14
CA VAL A 91 -34.70 28.84 23.67
C VAL A 91 -35.32 30.20 24.04
N PRO A 92 -34.65 31.09 24.80
CA PRO A 92 -35.20 32.42 25.09
C PRO A 92 -35.34 33.30 23.84
N SER A 93 -34.43 33.20 22.88
CA SER A 93 -34.51 33.99 21.64
C SER A 93 -35.71 33.59 20.78
N LEU A 94 -35.99 32.28 20.69
CA LEU A 94 -37.16 31.76 19.98
C LEU A 94 -38.45 32.20 20.67
N LEU A 95 -38.54 32.04 22.00
CA LEU A 95 -39.71 32.46 22.79
C LEU A 95 -39.97 33.97 22.70
N LEU A 96 -38.91 34.79 22.77
CA LEU A 96 -39.04 36.24 22.62
C LEU A 96 -39.56 36.60 21.23
N SER A 97 -38.98 35.99 20.18
CA SER A 97 -39.41 36.24 18.80
C SER A 97 -40.86 35.82 18.55
N SER A 98 -41.29 34.68 19.09
CA SER A 98 -42.65 34.20 18.93
C SER A 98 -43.66 35.06 19.69
N THR A 99 -43.28 35.56 20.87
CA THR A 99 -44.10 36.48 21.66
C THR A 99 -44.30 37.79 20.91
N ILE A 100 -43.23 38.35 20.31
CA ILE A 100 -43.31 39.58 19.51
C ILE A 100 -44.22 39.39 18.30
N ILE A 101 -44.05 38.31 17.52
CA ILE A 101 -44.89 38.06 16.34
C ILE A 101 -46.36 37.84 16.72
N THR A 102 -46.62 37.14 17.84
CA THR A 102 -47.98 36.92 18.35
C THR A 102 -48.62 38.23 18.81
N LEU A 103 -47.88 39.09 19.53
CA LEU A 103 -48.35 40.40 19.97
C LEU A 103 -48.66 41.33 18.79
N LEU A 104 -47.84 41.32 17.75
CA LEU A 104 -48.08 42.09 16.52
C LEU A 104 -49.32 41.59 15.78
N SER A 105 -49.48 40.27 15.69
CA SER A 105 -50.67 39.65 15.08
C SER A 105 -51.93 40.00 15.87
N TRP A 106 -51.83 40.04 17.19
CA TRP A 106 -52.90 40.43 18.10
C TRP A 106 -53.29 41.90 17.94
N LEU A 107 -52.31 42.80 17.89
CA LEU A 107 -52.54 44.23 17.61
C LEU A 107 -53.24 44.44 16.26
N ALA A 108 -52.83 43.69 15.22
CA ALA A 108 -53.47 43.76 13.91
C ALA A 108 -54.95 43.33 13.95
N LEU A 109 -55.28 42.27 14.71
CA LEU A 109 -56.66 41.83 14.90
C LEU A 109 -57.49 42.83 15.71
N TYR A 110 -56.91 43.46 16.72
CA TYR A 110 -57.60 44.51 17.50
C TYR A 110 -58.03 45.69 16.63
N PHE A 111 -57.15 46.17 15.74
CA PHE A 111 -57.50 47.24 14.79
C PHE A 111 -58.53 46.82 13.73
N SER A 112 -58.69 45.51 13.48
CA SER A 112 -59.71 44.98 12.56
C SER A 112 -61.12 44.92 13.16
N GLY A 113 -61.28 45.22 14.46
CA GLY A 113 -62.58 45.25 15.13
C GLY A 113 -63.18 43.88 15.45
N LYS A 114 -62.42 42.78 15.29
CA LYS A 114 -62.87 41.43 15.69
C LYS A 114 -62.86 41.28 17.21
N GLU A 115 -63.94 40.74 17.76
CA GLU A 115 -64.01 40.39 19.19
C GLU A 115 -63.06 39.24 19.53
N MET A 116 -62.51 39.31 20.74
CA MET A 116 -61.43 38.42 21.17
C MET A 116 -61.96 37.29 22.05
N ASN A 117 -61.79 36.05 21.60
CA ASN A 117 -62.08 34.87 22.42
C ASN A 117 -60.79 34.27 23.01
N TRP A 118 -60.74 34.15 24.35
CA TRP A 118 -59.61 33.56 25.08
C TRP A 118 -59.28 32.12 24.67
N ASP A 119 -60.28 31.31 24.32
CA ASP A 119 -60.06 29.92 23.90
C ASP A 119 -59.33 29.85 22.55
N THR A 120 -59.70 30.75 21.62
CA THR A 120 -59.05 30.87 20.31
C THR A 120 -57.62 31.35 20.47
N ILE A 121 -57.35 32.28 21.39
CA ILE A 121 -55.99 32.76 21.69
C ILE A 121 -55.11 31.62 22.23
N ASN A 122 -55.61 30.86 23.22
CA ASN A 122 -54.87 29.75 23.81
C ASN A 122 -54.56 28.64 22.79
N PHE A 123 -55.53 28.31 21.94
CA PHE A 123 -55.34 27.37 20.83
C PHE A 123 -54.24 27.85 19.87
N ASN A 124 -54.29 29.12 19.45
CA ASN A 124 -53.33 29.70 18.53
C ASN A 124 -51.90 29.73 19.11
N ILE A 125 -51.75 30.14 20.37
CA ILE A 125 -50.45 30.14 21.06
C ILE A 125 -49.87 28.72 21.12
N THR A 126 -50.70 27.73 21.45
CA THR A 126 -50.27 26.32 21.52
C THR A 126 -49.75 25.82 20.18
N ILE A 127 -50.50 26.07 19.09
CA ILE A 127 -50.09 25.67 17.74
C ILE A 127 -48.81 26.40 17.30
N ILE A 128 -48.67 27.69 17.61
CA ILE A 128 -47.46 28.48 17.29
C ILE A 128 -46.23 27.91 18.01
N ILE A 129 -46.33 27.58 19.30
CA ILE A 129 -45.21 26.99 20.07
C ILE A 129 -44.79 25.66 19.43
N LEU A 130 -45.76 24.80 19.09
CA LEU A 130 -45.48 23.54 18.40
C LEU A 130 -44.81 23.76 17.05
N LEU A 131 -45.32 24.70 16.24
CA LEU A 131 -44.76 25.03 14.94
C LEU A 131 -43.32 25.56 15.06
N VAL A 132 -43.05 26.46 15.99
CA VAL A 132 -41.70 26.98 16.25
C VAL A 132 -40.76 25.86 16.70
N PHE A 133 -41.22 24.96 17.58
CA PHE A 133 -40.43 23.80 18.01
C PHE A 133 -40.08 22.85 16.87
N PHE A 134 -41.04 22.53 16.00
CA PHE A 134 -40.79 21.67 14.83
C PHE A 134 -39.86 22.35 13.82
N LEU A 135 -40.03 23.66 13.59
CA LEU A 135 -39.16 24.43 12.70
C LEU A 135 -37.73 24.54 13.22
N SER A 136 -37.53 24.81 14.51
CA SER A 136 -36.19 24.84 15.10
C SER A 136 -35.53 23.46 15.04
N THR A 137 -36.25 22.41 15.42
CA THR A 137 -35.77 21.02 15.36
C THR A 137 -35.39 20.62 13.93
N TYR A 138 -36.20 21.01 12.94
CA TYR A 138 -35.90 20.78 11.53
C TYR A 138 -34.60 21.47 11.09
N HIS A 139 -34.42 22.74 11.45
CA HIS A 139 -33.22 23.49 11.10
C HIS A 139 -31.96 22.94 11.79
N GLU A 140 -32.06 22.56 13.06
CA GLU A 140 -30.98 21.89 13.80
C GLU A 140 -30.63 20.54 13.16
N ALA A 141 -31.62 19.69 12.88
CA ALA A 141 -31.41 18.38 12.28
C ALA A 141 -30.74 18.46 10.90
N LEU A 142 -31.20 19.40 10.05
CA LEU A 142 -30.55 19.67 8.77
C LEU A 142 -29.09 20.07 8.96
N TYR A 143 -28.84 20.98 9.88
CA TYR A 143 -27.50 21.47 10.16
C TYR A 143 -26.58 20.33 10.64
N PHE A 144 -27.03 19.51 11.61
CA PHE A 144 -26.31 18.35 12.10
C PHE A 144 -26.01 17.33 11.00
N TYR A 145 -26.97 17.06 10.13
CA TYR A 145 -26.79 16.14 8.99
C TYR A 145 -25.63 16.59 8.08
N TYR A 146 -25.56 17.87 7.74
CA TYR A 146 -24.49 18.39 6.90
C TYR A 146 -23.13 18.32 7.58
N GLN A 147 -23.06 18.68 8.86
CA GLN A 147 -21.82 18.61 9.62
C GLN A 147 -21.34 17.16 9.77
N TRP A 148 -22.26 16.24 10.07
CA TRP A 148 -21.96 14.81 10.15
C TRP A 148 -21.40 14.31 8.82
N LYS A 149 -22.04 14.66 7.69
CA LYS A 149 -21.59 14.27 6.35
C LYS A 149 -20.19 14.81 6.02
N GLU A 150 -19.91 16.06 6.36
CA GLU A 150 -18.59 16.66 6.13
C GLU A 150 -17.50 16.01 7.00
N ASN A 151 -17.78 15.80 8.28
CA ASN A 151 -16.87 15.13 9.20
C ASN A 151 -16.63 13.66 8.81
N PHE A 152 -17.66 12.96 8.35
CA PHE A 152 -17.56 11.59 7.85
C PHE A 152 -16.63 11.52 6.63
N ASN A 153 -16.83 12.39 5.64
CA ASN A 153 -15.96 12.47 4.47
C ASN A 153 -14.52 12.80 4.85
N LYS A 154 -14.32 13.76 5.77
CA LYS A 154 -12.99 14.13 6.27
C LYS A 154 -12.31 12.96 6.98
N SER A 155 -13.05 12.21 7.79
CA SER A 155 -12.54 11.01 8.48
C SER A 155 -12.14 9.92 7.48
N ALA A 156 -12.97 9.67 6.47
CA ALA A 156 -12.69 8.70 5.43
C ALA A 156 -11.43 9.07 4.60
N VAL A 157 -11.25 10.36 4.29
CA VAL A 157 -10.04 10.85 3.61
C VAL A 157 -8.80 10.66 4.48
N LEU A 158 -8.86 11.03 5.75
CA LEU A 158 -7.73 10.86 6.68
C LEU A 158 -7.36 9.39 6.87
N GLU A 159 -8.35 8.50 6.93
CA GLU A 159 -8.13 7.06 7.03
C GLU A 159 -7.41 6.53 5.79
N LYS A 160 -7.83 6.97 4.59
CA LYS A 160 -7.16 6.65 3.33
C LYS A 160 -5.70 7.13 3.31
N GLU A 161 -5.46 8.40 3.65
CA GLU A 161 -4.10 8.96 3.70
C GLU A 161 -3.21 8.19 4.69
N ASN A 162 -3.74 7.79 5.84
CA ASN A 162 -3.03 6.97 6.82
C ASN A 162 -2.71 5.56 6.28
N MET A 163 -3.66 4.92 5.58
CA MET A 163 -3.42 3.62 4.92
C MET A 163 -2.35 3.72 3.84
N GLU A 164 -2.36 4.76 3.00
CA GLU A 164 -1.33 5.00 1.98
C GLU A 164 0.05 5.23 2.62
N ALA A 165 0.12 6.03 3.68
CA ALA A 165 1.37 6.24 4.42
C ALA A 165 1.90 4.95 5.06
N ARG A 166 1.01 4.09 5.60
CA ARG A 166 1.39 2.76 6.12
C ARG A 166 1.86 1.83 5.02
N TYR A 167 1.16 1.81 3.88
CA TYR A 167 1.54 1.02 2.72
C TYR A 167 2.92 1.43 2.19
N GLU A 168 3.18 2.73 2.04
CA GLU A 168 4.50 3.22 1.62
C GLU A 168 5.59 2.90 2.66
N ARG A 169 5.29 2.90 3.96
CA ARG A 169 6.23 2.44 4.99
C ARG A 169 6.56 0.96 4.82
N LEU A 170 5.55 0.10 4.65
CA LEU A 170 5.73 -1.34 4.41
C LEU A 170 6.53 -1.61 3.13
N LYS A 171 6.21 -0.90 2.04
CA LYS A 171 6.93 -0.97 0.77
C LYS A 171 8.41 -0.58 0.92
N ASN A 172 8.71 0.44 1.72
CA ASN A 172 10.06 0.95 1.94
C ASN A 172 10.85 0.24 3.06
N GLN A 173 10.21 -0.61 3.87
CA GLN A 173 10.89 -1.40 4.92
C GLN A 173 11.85 -2.44 4.33
N VAL A 174 11.57 -2.97 3.13
CA VAL A 174 12.54 -3.75 2.37
C VAL A 174 13.45 -2.76 1.67
N ASN A 175 14.62 -2.41 2.22
CA ASN A 175 15.62 -1.62 1.51
C ASN A 175 16.03 -2.40 0.25
N PRO A 176 15.53 -2.05 -0.96
CA PRO A 176 15.68 -2.92 -2.13
C PRO A 176 17.15 -3.03 -2.48
N HIS A 177 17.89 -1.93 -2.36
CA HIS A 177 19.33 -1.89 -2.59
C HIS A 177 20.12 -2.79 -1.63
N PHE A 178 19.76 -2.88 -0.35
CA PHE A 178 20.39 -3.82 0.57
C PHE A 178 20.12 -5.28 0.16
N LEU A 179 18.86 -5.61 -0.15
CA LEU A 179 18.49 -6.95 -0.60
C LEU A 179 19.23 -7.33 -1.89
N PHE A 180 19.24 -6.43 -2.89
CA PHE A 180 19.92 -6.65 -4.16
C PHE A 180 21.42 -6.78 -4.00
N ASN A 181 22.06 -6.00 -3.13
CA ASN A 181 23.49 -6.16 -2.87
C ASN A 181 23.77 -7.51 -2.21
N SER A 182 22.97 -7.91 -1.21
CA SER A 182 23.16 -9.19 -0.52
C SER A 182 23.01 -10.38 -1.47
N LEU A 183 22.05 -10.33 -2.40
CA LEU A 183 21.87 -11.37 -3.41
C LEU A 183 23.03 -11.43 -4.42
N ASN A 184 23.56 -10.28 -4.87
CA ASN A 184 24.72 -10.24 -5.76
C ASN A 184 25.99 -10.79 -5.07
N THR A 185 26.18 -10.47 -3.79
CA THR A 185 27.30 -11.03 -3.02
C THR A 185 27.16 -12.54 -2.88
N LEU A 186 25.98 -13.03 -2.53
CA LEU A 186 25.69 -14.47 -2.46
C LEU A 186 25.99 -15.18 -3.79
N LEU A 187 25.56 -14.60 -4.92
CA LEU A 187 25.86 -15.12 -6.26
C LEU A 187 27.36 -15.18 -6.56
N THR A 188 28.15 -14.28 -5.97
CA THR A 188 29.62 -14.27 -6.09
C THR A 188 30.23 -15.33 -5.16
N MET A 189 29.76 -15.42 -3.92
CA MET A 189 30.23 -16.37 -2.91
C MET A 189 30.02 -17.83 -3.29
N VAL A 190 28.86 -18.14 -3.90
CA VAL A 190 28.55 -19.48 -4.44
C VAL A 190 29.51 -19.87 -5.57
N LYS A 191 30.04 -18.90 -6.32
CA LYS A 191 31.01 -19.15 -7.41
C LYS A 191 32.46 -19.28 -6.90
N GLU A 192 32.79 -18.65 -5.77
CA GLU A 192 34.14 -18.64 -5.19
C GLU A 192 34.39 -19.77 -4.16
N ASN A 193 33.46 -20.74 -4.02
CA ASN A 193 33.51 -21.81 -2.99
C ASN A 193 33.66 -21.29 -1.55
N SER A 194 33.08 -20.12 -1.25
CA SER A 194 32.98 -19.58 0.10
C SER A 194 31.65 -19.99 0.73
N GLU A 195 31.62 -20.31 2.03
CA GLU A 195 30.47 -20.78 2.84
C GLU A 195 29.13 -20.05 2.55
N PRO A 196 28.34 -20.45 1.54
CA PRO A 196 27.21 -19.67 1.07
C PRO A 196 25.99 -19.87 1.97
N SER A 197 25.90 -21.05 2.58
CA SER A 197 24.85 -21.43 3.52
C SER A 197 24.80 -20.49 4.72
N ARG A 198 25.96 -20.15 5.31
CA ARG A 198 26.03 -19.22 6.44
C ARG A 198 25.57 -17.81 6.06
N TYR A 199 25.90 -17.36 4.86
CA TYR A 199 25.43 -16.07 4.33
C TYR A 199 23.91 -16.04 4.13
N ILE A 200 23.35 -17.12 3.56
CA ILE A 200 21.89 -17.28 3.39
C ILE A 200 21.17 -17.24 4.73
N HIS A 201 21.66 -17.97 5.73
CA HIS A 201 21.06 -17.99 7.07
C HIS A 201 21.06 -16.58 7.70
N ASN A 202 22.21 -15.89 7.70
CA ASN A 202 22.30 -14.54 8.26
C ASN A 202 21.42 -13.52 7.51
N LEU A 203 21.28 -13.65 6.19
CA LEU A 203 20.39 -12.82 5.38
C LEU A 203 18.91 -13.10 5.70
N SER A 204 18.53 -14.38 5.79
CA SER A 204 17.18 -14.80 6.17
C SER A 204 16.80 -14.28 7.56
N ASP A 205 17.69 -14.44 8.54
CA ASP A 205 17.44 -14.01 9.92
C ASP A 205 17.32 -12.49 10.01
N PHE A 206 18.17 -11.76 9.29
CA PHE A 206 18.07 -10.30 9.18
C PHE A 206 16.75 -9.85 8.56
N LEU A 207 16.34 -10.43 7.43
CA LEU A 207 15.10 -10.07 6.73
C LEU A 207 13.88 -10.41 7.56
N ARG A 208 13.85 -11.58 8.20
CA ARG A 208 12.76 -11.99 9.09
C ARG A 208 12.64 -11.04 10.26
N TYR A 209 13.76 -10.71 10.90
CA TYR A 209 13.77 -9.74 11.98
C TYR A 209 13.30 -8.37 11.50
N SER A 210 13.76 -7.88 10.35
CA SER A 210 13.36 -6.57 9.82
C SER A 210 11.86 -6.50 9.49
N LEU A 211 11.31 -7.56 8.90
CA LEU A 211 9.93 -7.64 8.39
C LEU A 211 8.87 -8.07 9.41
N GLN A 212 9.26 -8.63 10.56
CA GLN A 212 8.28 -9.03 11.58
C GLN A 212 7.65 -7.80 12.27
N ASP A 213 6.39 -7.52 11.98
CA ASP A 213 5.59 -6.59 12.77
C ASP A 213 5.24 -7.24 14.13
N GLU A 214 5.83 -6.73 15.20
CA GLU A 214 5.37 -6.98 16.57
C GLU A 214 4.83 -5.67 17.15
N ASP A 215 3.64 -5.72 17.74
CA ASP A 215 2.82 -4.57 18.17
C ASP A 215 3.54 -3.57 19.11
N LEU A 216 4.66 -3.96 19.73
CA LEU A 216 5.39 -3.12 20.68
C LEU A 216 6.68 -2.51 20.12
N GLY A 217 7.21 -3.00 18.99
CA GLY A 217 8.45 -2.47 18.39
C GLY A 217 9.68 -2.44 19.31
N ILE A 218 9.65 -3.21 20.40
CA ILE A 218 10.69 -3.27 21.44
C ILE A 218 11.30 -4.68 21.45
N LYS A 219 12.62 -4.75 21.50
CA LYS A 219 13.39 -6.00 21.53
C LYS A 219 14.47 -5.96 22.60
N THR A 220 14.98 -7.13 22.99
CA THR A 220 16.08 -7.19 23.95
C THR A 220 17.37 -6.68 23.31
N LEU A 221 18.28 -6.16 24.13
CA LEU A 221 19.60 -5.73 23.66
C LEU A 221 20.35 -6.90 23.00
N ASN A 222 20.20 -8.11 23.51
CA ASN A 222 20.76 -9.32 22.88
C ASN A 222 20.19 -9.57 21.48
N ASP A 223 18.89 -9.40 21.27
CA ASP A 223 18.27 -9.54 19.95
C ASP A 223 18.85 -8.49 18.98
N GLU A 224 18.95 -7.23 19.41
CA GLU A 224 19.53 -6.16 18.59
C GLU A 224 21.01 -6.41 18.26
N ILE A 225 21.81 -6.88 19.22
CA ILE A 225 23.22 -7.24 19.02
C ILE A 225 23.36 -8.40 18.02
N ASN A 226 22.53 -9.44 18.14
CA ASN A 226 22.52 -10.57 17.20
C ASN A 226 22.24 -10.10 15.77
N ILE A 227 21.30 -9.17 15.60
CA ILE A 227 20.95 -8.63 14.29
C ILE A 227 22.03 -7.71 13.74
N VAL A 228 22.68 -6.91 14.59
CA VAL A 228 23.86 -6.12 14.20
C VAL A 228 25.00 -7.03 13.75
N ASN A 229 25.24 -8.15 14.44
CA ASN A 229 26.25 -9.14 14.05
C ASN A 229 25.94 -9.75 12.67
N ASN A 230 24.68 -10.15 12.46
CA ASN A 230 24.23 -10.67 11.17
C ASN A 230 24.40 -9.62 10.06
N TYR A 231 23.98 -8.37 10.31
CA TYR A 231 24.13 -7.27 9.37
C TYR A 231 25.60 -6.98 9.03
N CYS A 232 26.47 -6.87 10.03
CA CYS A 232 27.90 -6.64 9.82
C CYS A 232 28.59 -7.82 9.12
N PHE A 233 28.19 -9.06 9.40
CA PHE A 233 28.66 -10.22 8.64
C PHE A 233 28.32 -10.10 7.16
N LEU A 234 27.07 -9.71 6.84
CA LEU A 234 26.65 -9.48 5.47
C LEU A 234 27.46 -8.35 4.80
N GLN A 235 27.79 -7.28 5.52
CA GLN A 235 28.59 -6.17 4.98
C GLN A 235 30.09 -6.50 4.84
N LYS A 236 30.65 -7.32 5.72
CA LYS A 236 32.05 -7.81 5.63
C LYS A 236 32.31 -8.54 4.33
N SER A 237 31.33 -9.23 3.76
CA SER A 237 31.48 -9.85 2.43
C SER A 237 31.83 -8.86 1.30
N ARG A 238 31.46 -7.58 1.46
CA ARG A 238 31.74 -6.52 0.49
C ARG A 238 33.02 -5.75 0.80
N PHE A 239 33.26 -5.46 2.08
CA PHE A 239 34.36 -4.61 2.53
C PHE A 239 35.58 -5.41 2.99
N GLY A 240 35.48 -6.74 3.05
CA GLY A 240 36.52 -7.63 3.58
C GLY A 240 36.85 -7.30 5.03
N ASP A 241 38.14 -7.44 5.36
CA ASP A 241 38.68 -7.15 6.69
C ASP A 241 38.76 -5.65 7.02
N ASN A 242 38.35 -4.78 6.10
CA ASN A 242 38.33 -3.33 6.32
C ASN A 242 37.13 -2.84 7.14
N LEU A 243 36.15 -3.70 7.41
CA LEU A 243 35.02 -3.41 8.31
C LEU A 243 35.18 -4.20 9.61
N LEU A 244 35.52 -3.51 10.68
CA LEU A 244 35.81 -4.11 11.98
C LEU A 244 34.75 -3.68 12.99
N LEU A 245 34.00 -4.66 13.50
CA LEU A 245 33.00 -4.48 14.54
C LEU A 245 33.55 -5.06 15.85
N ASN A 246 33.55 -4.25 16.91
CA ASN A 246 33.82 -4.69 18.28
C ASN A 246 32.61 -4.39 19.17
N ILE A 247 32.10 -5.41 19.87
CA ILE A 247 30.96 -5.27 20.78
C ILE A 247 31.46 -5.62 22.18
N ASP A 248 31.43 -4.64 23.07
CA ASP A 248 31.83 -4.73 24.48
C ASP A 248 30.64 -4.38 25.36
N VAL A 249 29.69 -5.32 25.41
CA VAL A 249 28.45 -5.20 26.19
C VAL A 249 28.41 -6.34 27.20
N PRO A 250 28.49 -6.05 28.51
CA PRO A 250 28.38 -7.07 29.55
C PRO A 250 27.03 -7.80 29.50
N GLU A 251 27.03 -9.12 29.77
CA GLU A 251 25.82 -9.97 29.69
C GLU A 251 24.68 -9.49 30.59
N GLU A 252 24.99 -8.81 31.70
CA GLU A 252 24.01 -8.22 32.62
C GLU A 252 23.06 -7.20 31.96
N PHE A 253 23.48 -6.57 30.86
CA PHE A 253 22.65 -5.63 30.10
C PHE A 253 21.84 -6.29 28.96
N GLY A 254 22.04 -7.58 28.68
CA GLY A 254 21.47 -8.25 27.51
C GLY A 254 19.93 -8.25 27.44
N ASN A 255 19.26 -8.22 28.59
CA ASN A 255 17.80 -8.22 28.70
C ASN A 255 17.16 -6.82 28.65
N TYR A 256 17.97 -5.76 28.52
CA TYR A 256 17.44 -4.39 28.45
C TYR A 256 16.64 -4.19 27.17
N ALA A 257 15.58 -3.40 27.25
CA ALA A 257 14.69 -3.14 26.14
C ALA A 257 15.19 -1.98 25.27
N LEU A 258 15.27 -2.19 23.96
CA LEU A 258 15.56 -1.16 22.97
C LEU A 258 14.49 -1.13 21.88
N PRO A 259 14.25 0.04 21.25
CA PRO A 259 13.51 0.09 20.00
C PRO A 259 14.17 -0.80 18.95
N LYS A 260 13.37 -1.59 18.28
CA LYS A 260 13.78 -2.51 17.22
C LYS A 260 14.54 -1.76 16.11
N LEU A 261 15.63 -2.37 15.62
CA LEU A 261 16.56 -1.85 14.60
C LEU A 261 17.29 -0.55 14.97
N SER A 262 17.23 -0.10 16.23
CA SER A 262 17.89 1.14 16.64
C SER A 262 19.41 1.06 16.57
N LEU A 263 20.01 -0.07 17.00
CA LEU A 263 21.46 -0.26 16.91
C LEU A 263 21.90 -0.47 15.46
N GLN A 264 21.13 -1.25 14.71
CA GLN A 264 21.38 -1.49 13.29
C GLN A 264 21.42 -0.18 12.50
N MET A 265 20.49 0.74 12.74
CA MET A 265 20.44 2.04 12.07
C MET A 265 21.70 2.89 12.34
N LEU A 266 22.21 2.87 13.57
CA LEU A 266 23.45 3.59 13.93
C LEU A 266 24.68 2.99 13.23
N VAL A 267 24.76 1.66 13.20
CA VAL A 267 25.83 0.92 12.50
C VAL A 267 25.75 1.15 10.99
N GLU A 268 24.54 1.16 10.40
CA GLU A 268 24.33 1.48 8.99
C GLU A 268 24.80 2.89 8.66
N ASN A 269 24.47 3.88 9.51
CA ASN A 269 24.92 5.25 9.33
C ASN A 269 26.46 5.34 9.36
N ALA A 270 27.12 4.62 10.26
CA ALA A 270 28.58 4.54 10.29
C ALA A 270 29.14 3.95 8.99
N ILE A 271 28.56 2.87 8.45
CA ILE A 271 29.03 2.27 7.18
C ILE A 271 28.76 3.20 5.98
N LYS A 272 27.58 3.84 5.92
CA LYS A 272 27.13 4.63 4.78
C LYS A 272 27.93 5.92 4.58
N HIS A 273 28.22 6.62 5.67
CA HIS A 273 28.79 7.96 5.64
C HIS A 273 30.32 7.99 5.82
N ASN A 274 30.96 6.81 5.90
CA ASN A 274 32.41 6.69 6.00
C ASN A 274 33.02 6.03 4.76
N ILE A 275 34.28 6.37 4.49
CA ILE A 275 35.12 5.66 3.52
C ILE A 275 35.60 4.36 4.18
N ILE A 276 35.59 3.27 3.42
CA ILE A 276 36.07 1.95 3.85
C ILE A 276 37.00 1.42 2.76
N SER A 277 38.29 1.28 3.08
CA SER A 277 39.34 0.79 2.17
C SER A 277 40.52 0.22 2.95
N ASP A 278 41.43 -0.48 2.28
CA ASP A 278 42.62 -1.08 2.90
C ASP A 278 43.48 -0.07 3.66
N GLU A 279 43.63 1.15 3.13
CA GLU A 279 44.37 2.24 3.77
C GLU A 279 43.64 2.88 4.97
N LYS A 280 42.33 2.64 5.06
CA LYS A 280 41.37 3.37 5.91
C LYS A 280 40.25 2.43 6.41
N PRO A 281 40.59 1.43 7.24
CA PRO A 281 39.60 0.52 7.79
C PRO A 281 38.62 1.26 8.71
N LEU A 282 37.34 0.89 8.64
CA LEU A 282 36.29 1.42 9.49
C LEU A 282 36.15 0.52 10.72
N HIS A 283 36.40 1.09 11.89
CA HIS A 283 36.22 0.48 13.20
C HIS A 283 34.93 1.01 13.81
N ILE A 284 34.01 0.11 14.13
CA ILE A 284 32.76 0.39 14.84
C ILE A 284 32.83 -0.29 16.20
N ARG A 285 32.59 0.47 17.27
CA ARG A 285 32.53 -0.02 18.66
C ARG A 285 31.14 0.16 19.23
N ILE A 286 30.61 -0.88 19.86
CA ILE A 286 29.35 -0.84 20.61
C ILE A 286 29.66 -1.18 22.05
N TYR A 287 29.35 -0.28 22.99
CA TYR A 287 29.66 -0.51 24.40
C TYR A 287 28.70 0.23 25.34
N ILE A 288 28.69 -0.18 26.62
CA ILE A 288 27.92 0.51 27.66
C ILE A 288 28.81 1.55 28.35
N LYS A 289 28.35 2.81 28.36
CA LYS A 289 29.03 3.92 29.06
C LYS A 289 28.29 4.26 30.34
N ASN A 290 29.02 4.27 31.46
CA ASN A 290 28.52 4.60 32.80
C ASN A 290 27.35 3.73 33.28
N GLY A 291 27.16 2.52 32.73
CA GLY A 291 26.04 1.63 33.08
C GLY A 291 24.66 2.10 32.61
N GLU A 292 24.56 3.24 31.92
CA GLU A 292 23.27 3.87 31.57
C GLU A 292 23.06 4.01 30.06
N TYR A 293 24.13 4.18 29.27
CA TYR A 293 24.03 4.51 27.85
C TYR A 293 24.67 3.43 27.00
N ILE A 294 23.93 2.91 26.02
CA ILE A 294 24.54 2.20 24.91
C ILE A 294 25.11 3.20 23.90
N VAL A 295 26.37 3.01 23.53
CA VAL A 295 27.12 3.91 22.64
C VAL A 295 27.55 3.14 21.40
N VAL A 296 27.24 3.67 20.22
CA VAL A 296 27.81 3.23 18.94
C VAL A 296 28.77 4.29 18.47
N GLU A 297 30.06 3.95 18.38
CA GLU A 297 31.14 4.84 18.00
C GLU A 297 31.85 4.31 16.75
N ASN A 298 32.32 5.21 15.87
CA ASN A 298 33.18 4.83 14.76
C ASN A 298 34.36 5.79 14.58
N ASN A 299 35.46 5.33 13.99
CA ASN A 299 36.51 6.25 13.53
C ASN A 299 35.97 7.08 12.35
N LEU A 300 35.97 8.41 12.48
CA LEU A 300 35.35 9.31 11.51
C LEU A 300 36.23 9.41 10.24
N GLN A 301 35.69 8.92 9.13
CA GLN A 301 36.29 8.90 7.81
C GLN A 301 35.31 9.45 6.78
N LYS A 302 34.88 10.71 6.99
CA LYS A 302 33.75 11.32 6.27
C LYS A 302 33.85 11.11 4.77
N ARG A 303 32.86 10.42 4.22
CA ARG A 303 32.65 10.31 2.79
C ARG A 303 32.27 11.70 2.28
N ILE A 304 33.05 12.25 1.35
CA ILE A 304 32.72 13.52 0.71
C ILE A 304 31.52 13.25 -0.19
N GLU A 305 30.30 13.45 0.34
CA GLU A 305 29.13 13.63 -0.50
C GLU A 305 29.29 14.98 -1.20
N GLU A 306 29.40 14.98 -2.53
CA GLU A 306 29.26 16.20 -3.31
C GLU A 306 27.90 16.82 -2.97
N LYS A 307 27.93 17.98 -2.31
CA LYS A 307 26.73 18.81 -2.14
C LYS A 307 26.13 19.03 -3.51
N SER A 308 24.86 18.67 -3.66
CA SER A 308 24.03 19.06 -4.78
C SER A 308 24.01 20.58 -4.90
N THR A 309 24.85 21.19 -5.74
CA THR A 309 24.56 22.49 -6.38
C THR A 309 25.55 22.79 -7.51
N ARG A 310 24.99 23.15 -8.67
CA ARG A 310 25.52 24.04 -9.70
C ARG A 310 27.06 24.10 -9.87
N ASN A 311 27.52 23.53 -10.97
CA ASN A 311 28.79 23.85 -11.60
C ASN A 311 28.89 25.38 -11.83
N PRO A 312 30.04 26.05 -11.63
CA PRO A 312 31.05 26.02 -12.70
C PRO A 312 32.53 26.17 -12.26
N TYR A 313 33.42 25.60 -13.08
CA TYR A 313 34.86 25.91 -13.24
C TYR A 313 35.89 25.51 -12.16
N SER A 314 36.54 24.37 -12.46
CA SER A 314 38.01 24.22 -12.62
C SER A 314 38.96 24.55 -11.45
N ARG A 315 39.73 23.54 -11.00
CA ARG A 315 41.14 23.31 -11.45
C ARG A 315 41.83 22.17 -10.67
N LYS A 316 42.44 21.27 -11.47
CA LYS A 316 43.81 20.67 -11.37
C LYS A 316 44.32 20.30 -9.97
N LYS A 317 44.64 19.03 -9.67
CA LYS A 317 45.92 18.28 -9.90
C LYS A 317 45.82 17.03 -8.98
N GLN A 318 46.44 15.85 -9.15
CA GLN A 318 47.49 15.32 -10.01
C GLN A 318 47.52 13.79 -9.84
N TYR A 319 47.91 13.11 -10.91
CA TYR A 319 48.07 11.67 -11.18
C TYR A 319 48.74 10.79 -10.12
N ILE A 320 48.32 9.51 -10.08
CA ILE A 320 49.23 8.35 -10.00
C ILE A 320 48.84 7.34 -11.09
N HIS A 321 49.81 7.05 -11.96
CA HIS A 321 49.77 6.00 -12.97
C HIS A 321 49.95 4.62 -12.33
N ARG A 322 49.11 3.66 -12.67
CA ARG A 322 49.54 2.24 -12.79
C ARG A 322 49.00 1.69 -14.11
N ARG A 323 49.93 1.50 -15.05
CA ARG A 323 49.76 0.69 -16.24
C ARG A 323 49.59 -0.76 -15.81
N ILE A 324 48.49 -1.39 -16.17
CA ILE A 324 48.43 -2.83 -16.39
C ILE A 324 48.15 -3.00 -17.88
N ALA A 325 49.14 -3.52 -18.59
CA ALA A 325 49.00 -3.91 -19.98
C ALA A 325 48.07 -5.13 -20.06
N PHE A 326 47.12 -5.10 -20.98
CA PHE A 326 46.46 -6.29 -21.50
C PHE A 326 46.61 -6.32 -23.01
N ALA A 327 46.87 -7.51 -23.51
CA ALA A 327 47.13 -7.84 -24.90
C ALA A 327 46.03 -7.33 -25.85
N ASN A 328 46.45 -6.86 -27.03
CA ASN A 328 45.57 -6.63 -28.16
C ASN A 328 44.86 -7.94 -28.53
N ASN A 329 43.59 -8.04 -28.18
CA ASN A 329 42.59 -8.77 -28.95
C ASN A 329 41.58 -7.73 -29.42
N ASN A 330 41.63 -7.37 -30.71
CA ASN A 330 40.68 -6.47 -31.36
C ASN A 330 39.29 -7.13 -31.43
N ASN A 331 38.54 -7.13 -30.32
CA ASN A 331 37.11 -7.40 -30.32
C ASN A 331 36.40 -6.15 -29.79
N THR A 332 35.97 -5.29 -30.70
CA THR A 332 35.12 -4.13 -30.41
C THR A 332 33.78 -4.62 -29.86
N MET A 333 33.34 -4.06 -28.73
CA MET A 333 32.08 -4.43 -28.06
C MET A 333 30.88 -3.75 -28.73
N ASN A 334 29.90 -4.50 -29.22
CA ASN A 334 28.72 -3.97 -29.89
C ASN A 334 27.60 -3.60 -28.90
N ILE A 335 27.29 -2.32 -28.73
CA ILE A 335 26.27 -1.83 -27.80
C ILE A 335 25.05 -1.30 -28.54
N LEU A 336 23.87 -1.77 -28.15
CA LEU A 336 22.58 -1.21 -28.56
C LEU A 336 22.01 -0.32 -27.45
N ILE A 337 21.53 0.87 -27.80
CA ILE A 337 20.88 1.78 -26.85
C ILE A 337 19.41 1.91 -27.24
N VAL A 338 18.51 1.74 -26.27
CA VAL A 338 17.07 1.88 -26.46
C VAL A 338 16.57 2.94 -25.49
N GLU A 339 16.24 4.10 -26.01
CA GLU A 339 16.00 5.34 -25.29
C GLU A 339 15.14 6.26 -26.17
N ASP A 340 13.98 6.68 -25.67
CA ASP A 340 13.05 7.53 -26.43
C ASP A 340 13.54 8.98 -26.49
N GLU A 341 14.25 9.45 -25.47
CA GLU A 341 14.81 10.79 -25.41
C GLU A 341 16.18 10.88 -26.12
N LYS A 342 16.20 11.47 -27.31
CA LYS A 342 17.43 11.65 -28.12
C LYS A 342 18.59 12.30 -27.35
N LEU A 343 18.31 13.28 -26.49
CA LEU A 343 19.33 13.96 -25.69
C LEU A 343 19.94 13.02 -24.64
N ALA A 344 19.12 12.19 -24.00
CA ALA A 344 19.58 11.19 -23.04
C ALA A 344 20.44 10.11 -23.73
N ALA A 345 20.02 9.65 -24.91
CA ALA A 345 20.79 8.71 -25.72
C ALA A 345 22.16 9.28 -26.10
N GLN A 346 22.21 10.51 -26.61
CA GLN A 346 23.47 11.19 -26.96
C GLN A 346 24.36 11.42 -25.74
N ARG A 347 23.78 11.76 -24.59
CA ARG A 347 24.50 11.91 -23.33
C ARG A 347 25.14 10.58 -22.91
N LEU A 348 24.38 9.48 -22.94
CA LEU A 348 24.88 8.15 -22.63
C LEU A 348 26.00 7.72 -23.58
N ILE A 349 25.84 7.94 -24.89
CA ILE A 349 26.89 7.71 -25.90
C ILE A 349 28.16 8.48 -25.54
N SER A 350 28.04 9.76 -25.19
CA SER A 350 29.18 10.59 -24.79
C SER A 350 29.88 10.03 -23.56
N LEU A 351 29.12 9.59 -22.54
CA LEU A 351 29.66 9.03 -21.31
C LEU A 351 30.37 7.68 -21.56
N ILE A 352 29.82 6.83 -22.42
CA ILE A 352 30.43 5.55 -22.81
C ILE A 352 31.76 5.81 -23.53
N LYS A 353 31.79 6.76 -24.48
CA LYS A 353 33.01 7.14 -25.21
C LYS A 353 34.07 7.74 -24.30
N GLU A 354 33.68 8.56 -23.32
CA GLU A 354 34.58 9.16 -22.33
C GLU A 354 35.29 8.11 -21.46
N ILE A 355 34.65 6.98 -21.19
CA ILE A 355 35.23 5.88 -20.39
C ILE A 355 36.35 5.14 -21.16
N GLY A 356 36.48 5.33 -22.48
CA GLY A 356 37.66 4.91 -23.25
C GLY A 356 37.77 3.40 -23.53
N GLN A 357 36.64 2.74 -23.81
CA GLN A 357 36.62 1.33 -24.25
C GLN A 357 36.41 1.24 -25.77
N ASP A 358 37.03 0.25 -26.43
CA ASP A 358 36.73 -0.13 -27.82
C ASP A 358 35.29 -0.65 -27.92
N VAL A 359 34.37 0.28 -28.12
CA VAL A 359 32.92 0.08 -28.15
C VAL A 359 32.39 0.61 -29.47
N ASP A 360 31.62 -0.22 -30.16
CA ASP A 360 30.84 0.19 -31.32
C ASP A 360 29.37 0.32 -30.92
N ILE A 361 28.73 1.43 -31.29
CA ILE A 361 27.33 1.69 -30.97
C ILE A 361 26.52 1.40 -32.22
N ILE A 362 25.93 0.19 -32.25
CA ILE A 362 25.30 -0.36 -33.45
C ILE A 362 23.93 0.27 -33.76
N GLY A 363 23.35 1.01 -32.81
CA GLY A 363 22.11 1.75 -33.03
C GLY A 363 21.52 2.37 -31.77
N THR A 364 20.63 3.34 -32.00
CA THR A 364 19.74 3.93 -31.00
C THR A 364 18.28 3.73 -31.42
N LEU A 365 17.47 3.11 -30.58
CA LEU A 365 16.04 2.86 -30.83
C LEU A 365 15.20 3.62 -29.79
N ASP A 366 13.98 4.02 -30.13
CA ASP A 366 13.16 4.96 -29.33
C ASP A 366 11.80 4.37 -28.87
N SER A 367 11.54 3.10 -29.18
CA SER A 367 10.24 2.44 -28.98
C SER A 367 10.39 0.92 -28.83
N VAL A 368 9.44 0.29 -28.13
CA VAL A 368 9.28 -1.17 -27.99
C VAL A 368 9.13 -1.81 -29.37
N ASP A 369 8.24 -1.29 -30.21
CA ASP A 369 7.92 -1.87 -31.53
C ASP A 369 9.14 -1.90 -32.46
N ARG A 370 9.92 -0.81 -32.49
CA ARG A 370 11.16 -0.76 -33.27
C ARG A 370 12.23 -1.66 -32.69
N THR A 371 12.28 -1.81 -31.38
CA THR A 371 13.22 -2.72 -30.72
C THR A 371 12.91 -4.18 -31.06
N VAL A 372 11.65 -4.59 -30.95
CA VAL A 372 11.17 -5.91 -31.38
C VAL A 372 11.47 -6.17 -32.85
N SER A 373 11.20 -5.20 -33.73
CA SER A 373 11.48 -5.31 -35.16
C SER A 373 12.97 -5.43 -35.47
N TRP A 374 13.81 -4.70 -34.73
CA TRP A 374 15.25 -4.74 -34.88
C TRP A 374 15.82 -6.12 -34.50
N PHE A 375 15.37 -6.71 -33.38
CA PHE A 375 15.83 -8.05 -32.96
C PHE A 375 15.42 -9.17 -33.91
N LYS A 376 14.31 -9.02 -34.65
CA LYS A 376 13.87 -10.02 -35.65
C LYS A 376 14.80 -10.11 -36.87
N GLY A 377 15.56 -9.06 -37.17
CA GLY A 377 16.39 -8.96 -38.38
C GLY A 377 17.90 -8.82 -38.15
N ASN A 378 18.35 -8.58 -36.92
CA ASN A 378 19.74 -8.26 -36.61
C ASN A 378 20.37 -9.27 -35.64
N LYS A 379 21.70 -9.38 -35.68
CA LYS A 379 22.46 -10.17 -34.69
C LYS A 379 22.36 -9.54 -33.31
N ALA A 380 22.31 -10.37 -32.28
CA ALA A 380 22.23 -9.94 -30.89
C ALA A 380 23.47 -9.09 -30.51
N PRO A 381 23.30 -7.90 -29.89
CA PRO A 381 24.40 -7.07 -29.40
C PRO A 381 25.15 -7.74 -28.24
N ASP A 382 26.35 -7.24 -27.96
CA ASP A 382 27.14 -7.66 -26.81
C ASP A 382 26.56 -7.13 -25.48
N LEU A 383 25.94 -5.95 -25.49
CA LEU A 383 25.34 -5.29 -24.33
C LEU A 383 24.22 -4.33 -24.77
N ILE A 384 23.15 -4.25 -23.99
CA ILE A 384 22.03 -3.33 -24.27
C ILE A 384 21.90 -2.33 -23.11
N PHE A 385 21.76 -1.05 -23.42
CA PHE A 385 21.19 -0.07 -22.50
C PHE A 385 19.72 0.13 -22.85
N LEU A 386 18.83 -0.01 -21.87
CA LEU A 386 17.39 -0.03 -22.10
C LEU A 386 16.67 0.89 -21.12
N ASP A 387 16.05 1.96 -21.62
CA ASP A 387 15.16 2.78 -20.81
C ASP A 387 13.90 1.99 -20.44
N ILE A 388 13.47 2.11 -19.19
CA ILE A 388 12.30 1.40 -18.68
C ILE A 388 11.01 1.91 -19.31
N GLN A 389 10.92 3.23 -19.48
CA GLN A 389 9.77 3.89 -20.07
C GLN A 389 10.16 4.35 -21.47
N LEU A 390 9.47 3.82 -22.48
CA LEU A 390 9.63 4.22 -23.87
C LEU A 390 8.34 4.92 -24.34
N SER A 391 8.42 5.54 -25.52
CA SER A 391 7.34 6.34 -26.10
C SER A 391 6.02 5.57 -26.32
N ASP A 392 6.10 4.26 -26.53
CA ASP A 392 4.99 3.34 -26.82
C ASP A 392 4.69 2.36 -25.68
N GLY A 393 5.37 2.48 -24.53
CA GLY A 393 5.05 1.71 -23.32
C GLY A 393 6.26 1.32 -22.49
N LEU A 394 6.07 0.32 -21.63
CA LEU A 394 7.16 -0.23 -20.81
C LEU A 394 8.04 -1.16 -21.66
N CYS A 395 9.36 -0.98 -21.56
CA CYS A 395 10.33 -1.84 -22.27
C CYS A 395 10.19 -3.33 -21.95
N PHE A 396 9.60 -3.69 -20.80
CA PHE A 396 9.36 -5.08 -20.40
C PHE A 396 8.52 -5.87 -21.40
N ASN A 397 7.72 -5.18 -22.24
CA ASN A 397 6.96 -5.82 -23.29
C ASN A 397 7.84 -6.40 -24.41
N ILE A 398 9.04 -5.84 -24.63
CA ILE A 398 10.01 -6.37 -25.62
C ILE A 398 10.33 -7.84 -25.33
N PHE A 399 10.56 -8.18 -24.06
CA PHE A 399 10.92 -9.54 -23.63
C PHE A 399 9.77 -10.55 -23.66
N LYS A 400 8.53 -10.08 -23.84
CA LYS A 400 7.37 -10.98 -24.04
C LYS A 400 7.23 -11.39 -25.50
N GLU A 401 7.72 -10.56 -26.41
CA GLU A 401 7.54 -10.74 -27.86
C GLU A 401 8.78 -11.31 -28.54
N VAL A 402 9.98 -11.08 -27.98
CA VAL A 402 11.25 -11.55 -28.53
C VAL A 402 12.17 -12.05 -27.42
N GLU A 403 12.88 -13.14 -27.69
CA GLU A 403 13.90 -13.68 -26.80
C GLU A 403 15.19 -12.85 -26.92
N VAL A 404 15.54 -12.12 -25.86
CA VAL A 404 16.73 -11.28 -25.80
C VAL A 404 17.78 -11.98 -24.95
N ASN A 405 18.82 -12.50 -25.61
CA ASN A 405 19.93 -13.21 -24.96
C ASN A 405 21.11 -12.31 -24.59
N SER A 406 21.09 -11.06 -25.06
CA SER A 406 22.10 -10.06 -24.74
C SER A 406 21.91 -9.54 -23.32
N PRO A 407 22.99 -9.35 -22.55
CA PRO A 407 22.88 -8.73 -21.24
C PRO A 407 22.37 -7.29 -21.30
N VAL A 408 21.57 -6.89 -20.30
CA VAL A 408 20.87 -5.59 -20.29
C VAL A 408 21.30 -4.75 -19.07
N ILE A 409 21.55 -3.46 -19.29
CA ILE A 409 21.63 -2.44 -18.24
C ILE A 409 20.43 -1.52 -18.39
N PHE A 410 19.58 -1.48 -17.37
CA PHE A 410 18.41 -0.62 -17.40
C PHE A 410 18.78 0.83 -17.07
N THR A 411 18.17 1.77 -17.76
CA THR A 411 18.22 3.21 -17.45
C THR A 411 16.82 3.68 -17.07
N THR A 412 16.67 4.59 -16.11
CA THR A 412 15.34 5.12 -15.71
C THR A 412 15.47 6.37 -14.86
N ALA A 413 14.42 7.18 -14.79
CA ALA A 413 14.31 8.31 -13.88
C ALA A 413 13.72 7.97 -12.50
N TYR A 414 13.15 6.76 -12.31
CA TYR A 414 12.38 6.39 -11.12
C TYR A 414 12.79 5.04 -10.53
N ASP A 415 12.92 4.95 -9.21
CA ASP A 415 13.37 3.75 -8.45
C ASP A 415 12.38 2.58 -8.43
N GLU A 416 11.10 2.83 -8.71
CA GLU A 416 10.02 1.87 -8.48
C GLU A 416 10.08 0.63 -9.40
N TYR A 417 10.79 0.74 -10.52
CA TYR A 417 10.90 -0.33 -11.50
C TYR A 417 12.12 -1.23 -11.29
N ALA A 418 12.95 -0.96 -10.28
CA ALA A 418 14.14 -1.74 -9.98
C ALA A 418 13.82 -3.23 -9.75
N LEU A 419 12.71 -3.55 -9.06
CA LEU A 419 12.29 -4.93 -8.82
C LEU A 419 11.92 -5.70 -10.10
N LYS A 420 11.27 -5.04 -11.07
CA LYS A 420 10.90 -5.65 -12.36
C LYS A 420 12.09 -5.79 -13.31
N ALA A 421 13.07 -4.88 -13.24
CA ALA A 421 14.32 -4.96 -13.99
C ALA A 421 15.11 -6.25 -13.71
N PHE A 422 15.08 -6.73 -12.47
CA PHE A 422 15.70 -8.02 -12.10
C PHE A 422 15.01 -9.25 -12.67
N GLU A 423 13.76 -9.14 -13.14
CA GLU A 423 13.07 -10.30 -13.69
C GLU A 423 13.73 -10.81 -14.99
N VAL A 424 14.54 -9.96 -15.63
CA VAL A 424 14.95 -10.05 -17.03
C VAL A 424 16.47 -10.23 -17.24
N ASN A 425 17.17 -10.86 -16.29
CA ASN A 425 18.63 -11.10 -16.38
C ASN A 425 19.49 -9.82 -16.60
N SER A 426 19.10 -8.69 -15.98
CA SER A 426 19.88 -7.44 -16.07
C SER A 426 21.19 -7.50 -15.31
N ILE A 427 22.23 -6.90 -15.88
CA ILE A 427 23.55 -6.73 -15.25
C ILE A 427 23.50 -5.65 -14.18
N ASP A 428 22.89 -4.51 -14.50
CA ASP A 428 22.88 -3.35 -13.62
C ASP A 428 21.69 -2.43 -13.94
N TYR A 429 21.50 -1.43 -13.08
CA TYR A 429 20.42 -0.46 -13.13
C TYR A 429 20.97 0.93 -12.84
N LEU A 430 20.77 1.88 -13.78
CA LEU A 430 21.32 3.21 -13.75
C LEU A 430 20.23 4.28 -13.68
N LEU A 431 20.22 5.06 -12.59
CA LEU A 431 19.32 6.20 -12.44
C LEU A 431 19.81 7.40 -13.26
N LYS A 432 18.89 8.04 -13.99
CA LYS A 432 19.10 9.33 -14.64
C LYS A 432 19.07 10.44 -13.58
N PRO A 433 19.99 11.42 -13.61
CA PRO A 433 21.11 11.56 -14.54
C PRO A 433 22.24 10.54 -14.28
N ILE A 434 22.66 9.84 -15.34
CA ILE A 434 23.66 8.77 -15.25
C ILE A 434 25.02 9.36 -14.87
N LYS A 435 25.58 8.89 -13.74
CA LYS A 435 26.91 9.29 -13.26
C LYS A 435 28.00 8.42 -13.90
N VAL A 436 29.13 9.03 -14.27
CA VAL A 436 30.25 8.35 -14.94
C VAL A 436 30.77 7.17 -14.12
N GLU A 437 30.85 7.32 -12.80
CA GLU A 437 31.34 6.29 -11.88
C GLU A 437 30.42 5.07 -11.85
N LYS A 438 29.10 5.31 -11.87
CA LYS A 438 28.08 4.25 -11.88
C LYS A 438 28.08 3.52 -13.22
N LEU A 439 28.19 4.25 -14.33
CA LEU A 439 28.33 3.66 -15.65
C LEU A 439 29.61 2.82 -15.77
N ARG A 440 30.74 3.31 -15.24
CA ARG A 440 32.00 2.57 -15.20
C ARG A 440 31.87 1.27 -14.41
N GLN A 441 31.24 1.31 -13.24
CA GLN A 441 30.97 0.12 -12.42
C GLN A 441 30.11 -0.91 -13.17
N ALA A 442 29.05 -0.46 -13.86
CA ALA A 442 28.18 -1.34 -14.64
C ALA A 442 28.93 -2.02 -15.81
N LEU A 443 29.78 -1.27 -16.53
CA LEU A 443 30.61 -1.81 -17.61
C LEU A 443 31.73 -2.74 -17.11
N GLU A 444 32.32 -2.47 -15.95
CA GLU A 444 33.27 -3.39 -15.31
C GLU A 444 32.58 -4.69 -14.88
N LYS A 445 31.34 -4.60 -14.37
CA LYS A 445 30.52 -5.77 -14.02
C LYS A 445 30.23 -6.62 -15.27
N TYR A 446 29.88 -6.00 -16.40
CA TYR A 446 29.74 -6.68 -17.69
C TYR A 446 31.03 -7.40 -18.10
N LYS A 447 32.18 -6.72 -18.02
CA LYS A 447 33.48 -7.33 -18.39
C LYS A 447 33.83 -8.53 -17.51
N LYS A 448 33.65 -8.42 -16.19
CA LYS A 448 33.86 -9.53 -15.24
C LYS A 448 32.96 -10.71 -15.57
N LEU A 449 31.68 -10.47 -15.86
CA LEU A 449 30.75 -11.50 -16.30
C LEU A 449 31.25 -12.18 -17.59
N LYS A 450 31.59 -11.41 -18.63
CA LYS A 450 32.06 -11.94 -19.93
C LYS A 450 33.36 -12.74 -19.83
N SER A 451 34.33 -12.27 -19.02
CA SER A 451 35.58 -12.99 -18.78
C SER A 451 35.34 -14.31 -18.04
N SER A 452 34.39 -14.33 -17.09
CA SER A 452 34.03 -15.55 -16.36
C SER A 452 33.21 -16.55 -17.17
N PHE A 453 32.48 -16.12 -18.21
CA PHE A 453 31.77 -17.01 -19.14
C PHE A 453 32.69 -17.68 -20.17
N SER A 454 33.89 -17.13 -20.42
CA SER A 454 34.82 -17.66 -21.43
C SER A 454 35.69 -18.81 -20.91
N SER A 455 35.70 -19.04 -19.61
CA SER A 455 36.48 -20.09 -18.94
C SER A 455 35.57 -20.96 -18.08
N SER A 456 35.58 -22.26 -18.37
CA SER A 456 34.95 -23.39 -17.66
C SER A 456 33.44 -23.64 -17.80
N GLN A 457 33.16 -24.75 -18.49
CA GLN A 457 31.98 -25.60 -18.37
C GLN A 457 31.71 -25.92 -16.88
N MET A 458 30.60 -25.41 -16.34
CA MET A 458 29.81 -26.11 -15.31
C MET A 458 28.43 -25.47 -15.27
N ASN A 459 27.43 -26.21 -15.77
CA ASN A 459 26.02 -25.87 -15.67
C ASN A 459 25.62 -25.81 -14.20
N PHE A 460 25.50 -24.60 -13.64
CA PHE A 460 24.83 -24.38 -12.37
C PHE A 460 23.61 -23.50 -12.62
N ASP A 461 22.43 -24.12 -12.52
CA ASP A 461 21.13 -23.50 -12.80
C ASP A 461 20.85 -22.36 -11.83
N ALA A 462 21.17 -21.13 -12.26
CA ALA A 462 20.72 -19.89 -11.65
C ALA A 462 19.18 -19.84 -11.47
N GLN A 463 18.44 -20.65 -12.24
CA GLN A 463 17.00 -20.86 -12.11
C GLN A 463 16.59 -21.47 -10.75
N LYS A 464 17.42 -22.32 -10.12
CA LYS A 464 17.13 -22.87 -8.79
C LYS A 464 17.23 -21.80 -7.70
N LEU A 465 18.21 -20.89 -7.80
CA LEU A 465 18.41 -19.81 -6.84
C LEU A 465 17.34 -18.72 -6.95
N ILE A 466 16.94 -18.40 -8.19
CA ILE A 466 15.80 -17.52 -8.48
C ILE A 466 14.49 -18.15 -7.97
N GLY A 467 14.37 -19.48 -7.98
CA GLY A 467 13.25 -20.20 -7.38
C GLY A 467 13.10 -20.00 -5.87
N TYR A 468 14.21 -19.95 -5.13
CA TYR A 468 14.20 -19.69 -3.68
C TYR A 468 13.87 -18.23 -3.31
N ILE A 469 14.22 -17.28 -4.18
CA ILE A 469 14.01 -15.84 -3.95
C ILE A 469 12.63 -15.37 -4.43
N ARG A 470 12.09 -15.96 -5.50
CA ARG A 470 10.80 -15.56 -6.08
C ARG A 470 9.58 -16.22 -5.42
N GLY A 471 9.73 -17.29 -4.64
CA GLY A 471 8.57 -18.09 -4.21
C GLY A 471 7.73 -18.59 -5.40
N THR A 472 8.31 -18.68 -6.60
CA THR A 472 7.62 -19.11 -7.83
C THR A 472 7.98 -20.55 -8.20
N LYS A 473 7.98 -21.43 -7.22
CA LYS A 473 7.07 -22.58 -7.29
C LYS A 473 6.15 -22.44 -6.09
N PRO A 474 4.84 -22.66 -6.20
CA PRO A 474 4.06 -22.89 -4.99
C PRO A 474 4.74 -24.07 -4.29
N GLU A 475 5.41 -23.82 -3.16
CA GLU A 475 5.65 -24.88 -2.19
C GLU A 475 4.25 -25.28 -1.73
N TYR A 476 3.72 -26.29 -2.40
CA TYR A 476 2.44 -26.85 -2.01
C TYR A 476 2.54 -27.26 -0.55
N THR A 477 1.50 -26.96 0.21
CA THR A 477 1.47 -27.22 1.65
C THR A 477 1.69 -28.70 1.88
N THR A 478 2.79 -29.06 2.54
CA THR A 478 3.15 -30.46 2.81
C THR A 478 2.52 -30.99 4.09
N ARG A 479 2.17 -30.11 5.04
CA ARG A 479 1.58 -30.47 6.34
C ARG A 479 0.61 -29.39 6.82
N PHE A 480 -0.44 -29.80 7.52
CA PHE A 480 -1.38 -28.93 8.21
C PHE A 480 -1.23 -29.07 9.73
N LEU A 481 -1.11 -27.94 10.42
CA LEU A 481 -1.21 -27.88 11.87
C LEU A 481 -2.66 -27.57 12.24
N VAL A 482 -3.33 -28.48 12.95
CA VAL A 482 -4.75 -28.39 13.28
C VAL A 482 -4.98 -28.47 14.79
N ASN A 483 -5.95 -27.70 15.28
CA ASN A 483 -6.33 -27.70 16.69
C ASN A 483 -7.30 -28.86 16.97
N LYS A 484 -6.93 -29.76 17.88
CA LYS A 484 -7.81 -30.80 18.42
C LYS A 484 -8.00 -30.56 19.92
N GLY A 485 -9.03 -29.79 20.27
CA GLY A 485 -9.29 -29.40 21.66
C GLY A 485 -8.15 -28.54 22.22
N SER A 486 -7.45 -29.04 23.23
CA SER A 486 -6.30 -28.39 23.89
C SER A 486 -4.93 -28.79 23.31
N SER A 487 -4.89 -29.55 22.21
CA SER A 487 -3.65 -30.07 21.61
C SER A 487 -3.52 -29.74 20.12
N LEU A 488 -2.27 -29.55 19.66
CA LEU A 488 -1.93 -29.36 18.26
C LEU A 488 -1.61 -30.71 17.62
N VAL A 489 -2.23 -30.99 16.47
CA VAL A 489 -1.98 -32.20 15.67
C VAL A 489 -1.41 -31.80 14.32
N ILE A 490 -0.37 -32.49 13.87
CA ILE A 490 0.20 -32.33 12.54
C ILE A 490 -0.42 -33.39 11.64
N VAL A 491 -1.03 -32.98 10.52
CA VAL A 491 -1.59 -33.86 9.49
C VAL A 491 -0.75 -33.72 8.22
N ASP A 492 -0.18 -34.82 7.73
CA ASP A 492 0.58 -34.83 6.48
C ASP A 492 -0.35 -34.76 5.27
N ILE A 493 0.06 -34.06 4.22
CA ILE A 493 -0.73 -33.91 2.99
C ILE A 493 -1.11 -35.26 2.36
N ASN A 494 -0.24 -36.27 2.50
CA ASN A 494 -0.45 -37.59 1.93
C ASN A 494 -1.55 -38.38 2.64
N ASP A 495 -1.87 -38.01 3.88
CA ASP A 495 -2.90 -38.66 4.69
C ASP A 495 -4.29 -38.05 4.43
N ILE A 496 -4.39 -36.97 3.65
CA ILE A 496 -5.63 -36.23 3.41
C ILE A 496 -6.38 -36.80 2.20
N ALA A 497 -7.63 -37.22 2.42
CA ALA A 497 -8.53 -37.69 1.37
C ALA A 497 -9.26 -36.53 0.67
N TYR A 498 -9.80 -35.60 1.44
CA TYR A 498 -10.47 -34.41 0.90
C TYR A 498 -10.60 -33.29 1.93
N PHE A 499 -10.81 -32.08 1.43
CA PHE A 499 -11.22 -30.90 2.19
C PHE A 499 -12.67 -30.58 1.86
N HIS A 500 -13.47 -30.24 2.88
CA HIS A 500 -14.85 -29.85 2.66
C HIS A 500 -15.27 -28.70 3.57
N ALA A 501 -16.20 -27.87 3.09
CA ALA A 501 -16.79 -26.80 3.89
C ALA A 501 -18.16 -27.21 4.42
N GLU A 502 -18.35 -26.99 5.72
CA GLU A 502 -19.55 -27.31 6.48
C GLU A 502 -19.71 -26.27 7.59
N ASP A 503 -20.92 -25.72 7.78
CA ASP A 503 -21.23 -24.71 8.80
C ASP A 503 -20.24 -23.54 8.92
N LYS A 504 -19.83 -22.99 7.76
CA LYS A 504 -18.86 -21.88 7.61
C LYS A 504 -17.42 -22.19 8.03
N MET A 505 -17.11 -23.45 8.35
CA MET A 505 -15.75 -23.92 8.63
C MET A 505 -15.27 -24.88 7.54
N VAL A 506 -13.96 -24.99 7.38
CA VAL A 506 -13.33 -25.96 6.47
C VAL A 506 -12.71 -27.08 7.29
N PHE A 507 -12.95 -28.31 6.87
CA PHE A 507 -12.44 -29.51 7.51
C PHE A 507 -11.50 -30.26 6.56
N ILE A 508 -10.45 -30.84 7.14
CA ILE A 508 -9.68 -31.93 6.56
C ILE A 508 -10.34 -33.24 6.96
N THR A 509 -10.55 -34.13 5.98
CA THR A 509 -10.82 -35.55 6.25
C THR A 509 -9.66 -36.39 5.75
N THR A 510 -9.08 -37.19 6.63
CA THR A 510 -7.96 -38.09 6.33
C THR A 510 -8.44 -39.46 5.84
N PHE A 511 -7.56 -40.24 5.21
CA PHE A 511 -7.86 -41.59 4.72
C PHE A 511 -8.28 -42.56 5.84
N ASP A 512 -7.84 -42.33 7.07
CA ASP A 512 -8.26 -43.07 8.27
C ASP A 512 -9.59 -42.55 8.89
N ASN A 513 -10.32 -41.72 8.15
CA ASN A 513 -11.62 -41.16 8.51
C ASN A 513 -11.62 -40.25 9.76
N LYS A 514 -10.51 -39.57 10.04
CA LYS A 514 -10.46 -38.52 11.05
C LYS A 514 -10.73 -37.15 10.43
N LYS A 515 -11.53 -36.34 11.15
CA LYS A 515 -11.95 -35.00 10.73
C LYS A 515 -11.27 -33.95 11.61
N TYR A 516 -10.65 -32.95 10.98
CA TYR A 516 -9.94 -31.88 11.67
C TYR A 516 -10.36 -30.50 11.14
N PRO A 517 -10.71 -29.53 12.01
CA PRO A 517 -11.00 -28.17 11.57
C PRO A 517 -9.72 -27.46 11.13
N VAL A 518 -9.79 -26.75 10.01
CA VAL A 518 -8.71 -25.92 9.47
C VAL A 518 -9.16 -24.48 9.44
N ASN A 519 -8.33 -23.60 10.01
CA ASN A 519 -8.57 -22.15 9.97
C ASN A 519 -8.13 -21.55 8.63
N ASN A 520 -8.79 -21.95 7.54
CA ASN A 520 -8.51 -21.48 6.20
C ASN A 520 -9.77 -21.53 5.31
N ILE A 521 -9.76 -20.84 4.17
CA ILE A 521 -10.85 -20.89 3.18
C ILE A 521 -10.47 -21.77 1.99
N LEU A 522 -11.45 -22.44 1.39
CA LEU A 522 -11.20 -23.38 0.29
C LEU A 522 -10.52 -22.74 -0.92
N ASP A 523 -10.84 -21.48 -1.26
CA ASP A 523 -10.21 -20.77 -2.39
C ASP A 523 -8.72 -20.48 -2.15
N LYS A 524 -8.31 -20.34 -0.88
CA LYS A 524 -6.91 -20.18 -0.50
C LYS A 524 -6.20 -21.53 -0.46
N LEU A 525 -6.89 -22.59 -0.01
CA LEU A 525 -6.38 -23.96 -0.05
C LEU A 525 -6.17 -24.46 -1.48
N GLU A 526 -7.08 -24.20 -2.41
CA GLU A 526 -6.94 -24.60 -3.82
C GLU A 526 -5.65 -24.06 -4.45
N LYS A 527 -5.21 -22.85 -4.06
CA LYS A 527 -3.97 -22.23 -4.53
C LYS A 527 -2.71 -22.76 -3.84
N SER A 528 -2.85 -23.31 -2.63
CA SER A 528 -1.74 -23.81 -1.83
C SER A 528 -1.54 -25.33 -1.91
N LEU A 529 -2.44 -26.05 -2.59
CA LEU A 529 -2.39 -27.51 -2.76
C LEU A 529 -1.83 -27.88 -4.14
N ASP A 530 -1.14 -29.03 -4.23
CA ASP A 530 -0.60 -29.52 -5.50
C ASP A 530 -1.75 -29.87 -6.45
N PRO A 531 -1.90 -29.17 -7.61
CA PRO A 531 -2.95 -29.42 -8.57
C PRO A 531 -2.79 -30.77 -9.28
N LYS A 532 -1.67 -31.49 -9.10
CA LYS A 532 -1.55 -32.89 -9.53
C LYS A 532 -2.23 -33.86 -8.56
N MET A 533 -2.24 -33.52 -7.27
CA MET A 533 -2.78 -34.40 -6.22
C MET A 533 -4.23 -34.06 -5.87
N PHE A 534 -4.62 -32.79 -5.92
CA PHE A 534 -5.92 -32.30 -5.48
C PHE A 534 -6.68 -31.57 -6.58
N PHE A 535 -8.00 -31.75 -6.60
CA PHE A 535 -8.89 -31.05 -7.52
C PHE A 535 -10.14 -30.54 -6.81
N ARG A 536 -10.55 -29.33 -7.17
CA ARG A 536 -11.78 -28.70 -6.70
C ARG A 536 -13.01 -29.32 -7.37
N ALA A 537 -13.50 -30.44 -6.85
CA ALA A 537 -14.64 -31.16 -7.44
C ALA A 537 -15.97 -30.37 -7.36
N ALA A 538 -16.19 -29.61 -6.28
CA ALA A 538 -17.40 -28.81 -6.06
C ALA A 538 -17.10 -27.51 -5.31
N ARG A 539 -18.06 -26.59 -5.23
CA ARG A 539 -17.90 -25.32 -4.47
C ARG A 539 -17.62 -25.52 -2.98
N HIS A 540 -17.92 -26.69 -2.43
CA HIS A 540 -17.67 -27.04 -1.03
C HIS A 540 -16.73 -28.25 -0.87
N PHE A 541 -16.07 -28.74 -1.94
CA PHE A 541 -15.12 -29.86 -1.86
C PHE A 541 -13.83 -29.65 -2.69
N ILE A 542 -12.69 -30.04 -2.12
CA ILE A 542 -11.42 -30.31 -2.81
C ILE A 542 -11.06 -31.76 -2.51
N VAL A 543 -10.84 -32.58 -3.53
CA VAL A 543 -10.65 -34.03 -3.39
C VAL A 543 -9.24 -34.43 -3.83
N ALA A 544 -8.62 -35.38 -3.13
CA ALA A 544 -7.40 -36.02 -3.58
C ALA A 544 -7.73 -37.07 -4.66
N ALA A 545 -6.86 -37.23 -5.66
CA ALA A 545 -7.04 -38.25 -6.70
C ALA A 545 -7.14 -39.67 -6.10
N LYS A 546 -6.30 -39.95 -5.10
CA LYS A 546 -6.27 -41.23 -4.37
C LYS A 546 -7.55 -41.55 -3.58
N ALA A 547 -8.36 -40.54 -3.26
CA ALA A 547 -9.60 -40.72 -2.53
C ALA A 547 -10.77 -41.15 -3.41
N ILE A 548 -10.65 -41.07 -4.74
CA ILE A 548 -11.72 -41.39 -5.66
C ILE A 548 -11.77 -42.91 -5.85
N ASN A 549 -12.84 -43.54 -5.35
CA ASN A 549 -13.08 -44.97 -5.51
C ASN A 549 -13.83 -45.27 -6.82
N LYS A 550 -14.93 -44.56 -7.09
CA LYS A 550 -15.73 -44.71 -8.31
C LYS A 550 -16.25 -43.36 -8.81
N ILE A 551 -16.48 -43.29 -10.12
CA ILE A 551 -17.04 -42.11 -10.80
C ILE A 551 -18.30 -42.56 -11.53
N HIS A 552 -19.45 -41.98 -11.17
CA HIS A 552 -20.74 -42.28 -11.78
C HIS A 552 -21.18 -41.14 -12.68
N ASN A 553 -21.79 -41.48 -13.81
CA ASN A 553 -22.52 -40.51 -14.60
C ASN A 553 -23.79 -40.10 -13.84
N TYR A 554 -23.96 -38.80 -13.64
CA TYR A 554 -25.12 -38.22 -12.97
C TYR A 554 -25.95 -37.41 -13.97
N PHE A 555 -27.21 -37.12 -13.62
CA PHE A 555 -28.14 -36.43 -14.51
C PHE A 555 -27.58 -35.08 -15.01
N ASN A 556 -27.95 -34.68 -16.23
CA ASN A 556 -27.47 -33.46 -16.91
C ASN A 556 -25.94 -33.39 -17.15
N TYR A 557 -25.32 -34.52 -17.52
CA TYR A 557 -23.89 -34.59 -17.86
C TYR A 557 -22.97 -34.16 -16.71
N LYS A 558 -23.40 -34.36 -15.47
CA LYS A 558 -22.59 -34.17 -14.26
C LYS A 558 -21.93 -35.50 -13.88
N LEU A 559 -20.91 -35.44 -13.04
CA LEU A 559 -20.29 -36.66 -12.46
C LEU A 559 -20.50 -36.68 -10.95
N LYS A 560 -20.87 -37.83 -10.40
CA LYS A 560 -20.89 -38.08 -8.95
C LYS A 560 -19.64 -38.88 -8.58
N LEU A 561 -18.93 -38.45 -7.55
CA LEU A 561 -17.72 -39.11 -7.06
C LEU A 561 -18.06 -39.89 -5.79
N ASP A 562 -17.73 -41.18 -5.78
CA ASP A 562 -17.70 -41.98 -4.56
C ASP A 562 -16.28 -41.88 -4.00
N LEU A 563 -16.14 -41.28 -2.82
CA LEU A 563 -14.85 -41.10 -2.15
C LEU A 563 -14.64 -42.12 -1.03
N GLN A 564 -13.38 -42.35 -0.69
CA GLN A 564 -12.97 -43.14 0.47
C GLN A 564 -12.06 -42.30 1.38
N PRO A 565 -12.46 -42.00 2.63
CA PRO A 565 -13.74 -42.35 3.27
C PRO A 565 -14.95 -41.65 2.63
N SER A 566 -16.16 -42.18 2.88
CA SER A 566 -17.38 -41.62 2.29
C SER A 566 -17.77 -40.31 2.98
N PRO A 567 -17.96 -39.20 2.25
CA PRO A 567 -18.48 -37.97 2.82
C PRO A 567 -19.97 -38.09 3.15
N GLU A 568 -20.44 -37.27 4.08
CA GLU A 568 -21.86 -37.19 4.46
C GLU A 568 -22.74 -36.57 3.37
N SER A 569 -22.13 -35.81 2.44
CA SER A 569 -22.82 -35.17 1.32
C SER A 569 -22.26 -35.63 -0.02
N ASP A 570 -23.15 -35.72 -1.01
CA ASP A 570 -22.79 -36.12 -2.37
C ASP A 570 -21.80 -35.14 -3.02
N VAL A 571 -20.70 -35.66 -3.56
CA VAL A 571 -19.70 -34.86 -4.29
C VAL A 571 -20.01 -34.88 -5.77
N ILE A 572 -20.57 -33.78 -6.27
CA ILE A 572 -21.03 -33.65 -7.67
C ILE A 572 -20.18 -32.64 -8.42
N VAL A 573 -19.51 -33.09 -9.49
CA VAL A 573 -18.79 -32.25 -10.43
C VAL A 573 -19.75 -31.66 -11.45
N SER A 574 -19.78 -30.32 -11.53
CA SER A 574 -20.65 -29.59 -12.45
C SER A 574 -20.29 -29.83 -13.92
N LYS A 575 -21.29 -29.81 -14.83
CA LYS A 575 -21.12 -29.99 -16.29
C LYS A 575 -19.97 -29.17 -16.89
N ALA A 576 -19.82 -27.91 -16.50
CA ALA A 576 -18.77 -27.02 -17.00
C ALA A 576 -17.34 -27.46 -16.64
N ARG A 577 -17.16 -28.22 -15.55
CA ARG A 577 -15.86 -28.68 -15.04
C ARG A 577 -15.55 -30.14 -15.34
N VAL A 578 -16.47 -30.86 -15.98
CA VAL A 578 -16.27 -32.29 -16.29
C VAL A 578 -15.09 -32.50 -17.25
N GLY A 579 -14.89 -31.59 -18.21
CA GLY A 579 -13.74 -31.63 -19.12
C GLY A 579 -12.42 -31.50 -18.36
N ASP A 580 -12.31 -30.47 -17.54
CA ASP A 580 -11.12 -30.22 -16.71
C ASP A 580 -10.84 -31.36 -15.73
N PHE A 581 -11.89 -31.90 -15.11
CA PHE A 581 -11.79 -33.00 -14.15
C PHE A 581 -11.28 -34.29 -14.81
N LYS A 582 -11.81 -34.65 -15.99
CA LYS A 582 -11.32 -35.81 -16.73
C LYS A 582 -9.89 -35.61 -17.20
N GLY A 583 -9.56 -34.42 -17.70
CA GLY A 583 -8.18 -34.09 -18.10
C GLY A 583 -7.20 -34.08 -16.93
N TRP A 584 -7.66 -33.72 -15.72
CA TRP A 584 -6.87 -33.77 -14.51
C TRP A 584 -6.56 -35.20 -14.04
N LEU A 585 -7.53 -36.12 -14.12
CA LEU A 585 -7.32 -37.53 -13.75
C LEU A 585 -6.29 -38.25 -14.63
N THR A 586 -6.06 -37.75 -15.85
CA THR A 586 -5.15 -38.36 -16.83
C THR A 586 -3.74 -37.74 -16.87
N ARG A 587 -3.43 -36.81 -15.95
CA ARG A 587 -2.16 -36.05 -15.93
C ARG A 587 -1.03 -36.71 -15.16
#